data_AF-A0A1I7A908-F1
#
_entry.id   AF-A0A1I7A908-F1
#
_cell.length_a   1.000
_cell.length_b   1.000
_cell.length_c   1.000
_cell.angle_alpha   90.00
_cell.angle_beta   90.00
_cell.angle_gamma   90.00
#
_symmetry.space_group_name_H-M   'P 1'
#
loop_
_entity.id
_entity.type
_entity.pdbx_description
1 polymer ?
#
loop_
_entity_poly.entity_id
_entity_poly.type
_entity_poly.pdbx_seq_one_letter_code
_entity_poly.pdbx_strand_id
1 'polypeptide(L)'
;MKTPSDLVELFYTDPEKALELHGEMVKRDIREEYNKAQGEAQFWNGFYHDHPDLRADHDAVRTILTKNMANLAPMTVEAAGNELADLTRQYIKNESRHRAEAREAAVFVGGPGLEGTSMQPSQSSDLVSLGDRINARKEARRVGQAKATDRYAQESKAASDKSRTA
;
A
#
# COMPACT_ATOMS: atom_id res chain seq x y z
N MET A 1 37.78 -7.48 10.70
CA MET A 1 36.35 -7.17 10.93
C MET A 1 35.87 -8.07 12.05
N LYS A 2 35.45 -7.52 13.19
CA LYS A 2 34.84 -8.32 14.27
C LYS A 2 33.44 -8.74 13.82
N THR A 3 33.12 -10.00 13.99
CA THR A 3 31.87 -10.61 13.50
C THR A 3 30.78 -10.51 14.57
N PRO A 4 29.50 -10.60 14.20
CA PRO A 4 28.40 -10.64 15.19
C PRO A 4 28.56 -11.76 16.24
N SER A 5 29.29 -12.82 15.92
CA SER A 5 29.65 -13.89 16.87
C SER A 5 30.60 -13.40 17.99
N ASP A 6 31.51 -12.47 17.70
CA ASP A 6 32.43 -11.88 18.70
C ASP A 6 31.69 -10.98 19.70
N LEU A 7 30.55 -10.41 19.28
CA LEU A 7 29.71 -9.53 20.10
C LEU A 7 28.94 -10.32 21.16
N VAL A 8 28.44 -11.50 20.80
CA VAL A 8 27.73 -12.39 21.74
C VAL A 8 28.68 -12.86 22.83
N GLU A 9 29.91 -13.23 22.49
CA GLU A 9 30.91 -13.66 23.47
C GLU A 9 31.32 -12.50 24.40
N LEU A 10 31.52 -11.29 23.85
CA LEU A 10 31.81 -10.09 24.64
C LEU A 10 30.67 -9.71 25.59
N PHE A 11 29.41 -9.95 25.23
CA PHE A 11 28.28 -9.66 26.14
C PHE A 11 28.37 -10.41 27.47
N TYR A 12 28.98 -11.60 27.47
CA TYR A 12 29.14 -12.43 28.66
C TYR A 12 30.51 -12.27 29.35
N THR A 13 31.54 -11.78 28.66
CA THR A 13 32.89 -11.58 29.23
C THR A 13 33.22 -10.14 29.60
N ASP A 14 32.75 -9.16 28.82
CA ASP A 14 32.99 -7.73 29.02
C ASP A 14 31.81 -6.92 28.45
N PRO A 15 30.71 -6.76 29.22
CA PRO A 15 29.48 -6.14 28.74
C PRO A 15 29.65 -4.65 28.37
N GLU A 16 30.61 -3.94 28.98
CA GLU A 16 30.88 -2.53 28.65
C GLU A 16 31.46 -2.42 27.24
N LYS A 17 32.45 -3.26 26.89
CA LYS A 17 33.00 -3.30 25.53
C LYS A 17 31.98 -3.82 24.50
N ALA A 18 31.09 -4.72 24.89
CA ALA A 18 30.01 -5.21 24.02
C ALA A 18 29.05 -4.07 23.62
N LEU A 19 28.63 -3.25 24.59
CA LEU A 19 27.76 -2.10 24.35
C LEU A 19 28.43 -1.03 23.49
N GLU A 20 29.73 -0.79 23.69
CA GLU A 20 30.50 0.15 22.87
C GLU A 20 30.57 -0.31 21.41
N LEU A 21 30.93 -1.56 21.16
CA LEU A 21 30.97 -2.17 19.82
C LEU A 21 29.60 -2.19 19.15
N HIS A 22 28.55 -2.53 19.89
CA HIS A 22 27.18 -2.48 19.38
C HIS A 22 26.79 -1.03 19.00
N GLY A 23 27.14 -0.05 19.84
CA GLY A 23 26.93 1.37 19.56
C GLY A 23 27.67 1.85 18.31
N GLU A 24 28.90 1.39 18.08
CA GLU A 24 29.64 1.68 16.85
C GLU A 24 29.01 1.04 15.61
N MET A 25 28.53 -0.20 15.71
CA MET A 25 27.82 -0.88 14.63
C MET A 25 26.53 -0.13 14.27
N VAL A 26 25.70 0.21 15.26
CA VAL A 26 24.47 0.97 15.03
C VAL A 26 24.77 2.32 14.40
N LYS A 27 25.81 3.04 14.84
CA LYS A 27 26.21 4.31 14.22
C LYS A 27 26.65 4.14 12.77
N ARG A 28 27.35 3.05 12.45
CA ARG A 28 27.75 2.73 11.07
C ARG A 28 26.52 2.42 10.23
N ASP A 29 25.62 1.57 10.70
CA ASP A 29 24.41 1.18 9.99
C ASP A 29 23.52 2.41 9.72
N ILE A 30 23.37 3.30 10.71
CA ILE A 30 22.66 4.59 10.54
C ILE A 30 23.33 5.47 9.47
N ARG A 31 24.66 5.56 9.44
CA ARG A 31 25.38 6.34 8.42
C ARG A 31 25.20 5.75 7.03
N GLU A 32 25.24 4.43 6.90
CA GLU A 32 25.02 3.74 5.63
C GLU A 32 23.59 3.95 5.12
N GLU A 33 22.59 3.82 6.00
CA GLU A 33 21.19 4.12 5.68
C GLU A 33 20.99 5.58 5.28
N TYR A 34 21.60 6.52 6.01
CA TYR A 34 21.53 7.94 5.68
C TYR A 34 22.15 8.25 4.32
N ASN A 35 23.33 7.71 4.04
CA ASN A 35 24.00 7.90 2.75
C ASN A 35 23.20 7.30 1.60
N LYS A 36 22.59 6.13 1.80
CA LYS A 36 21.69 5.50 0.83
C LYS A 36 20.45 6.37 0.58
N ALA A 37 19.81 6.88 1.63
CA ALA A 37 18.64 7.73 1.52
C ALA A 37 18.95 9.06 0.81
N GLN A 38 20.11 9.67 1.09
CA GLN A 38 20.58 10.87 0.39
C GLN A 38 20.84 10.59 -1.09
N GLY A 39 21.51 9.47 -1.40
CA GLY A 39 21.76 9.05 -2.79
C GLY A 39 20.47 8.79 -3.57
N GLU A 40 19.50 8.12 -2.95
CA GLU A 40 18.18 7.89 -3.55
C GLU A 40 17.44 9.22 -3.78
N ALA A 41 17.44 10.12 -2.81
CA ALA A 41 16.80 11.44 -2.95
C ALA A 41 17.44 12.27 -4.08
N GLN A 42 18.77 12.26 -4.17
CA GLN A 42 19.50 12.94 -5.24
C GLN A 42 19.18 12.34 -6.61
N PHE A 43 19.17 11.01 -6.73
CA PHE A 43 18.78 10.32 -7.95
C PHE A 43 17.38 10.72 -8.41
N TRP A 44 16.38 10.66 -7.53
CA TRP A 44 15.00 11.02 -7.90
C TRP A 44 14.86 12.50 -8.24
N ASN A 45 15.54 13.39 -7.51
CA ASN A 45 15.51 14.81 -7.82
C ASN A 45 16.11 15.11 -9.20
N GLY A 46 17.25 14.50 -9.54
CA GLY A 46 17.85 14.63 -10.87
C GLY A 46 16.95 14.04 -11.96
N PHE A 47 16.48 12.80 -11.76
CA PHE A 47 15.59 12.13 -12.69
C PHE A 47 14.33 12.94 -13.01
N TYR A 48 13.66 13.51 -12.00
CA TYR A 48 12.46 14.32 -12.23
C TYR A 48 12.73 15.77 -12.66
N HIS A 49 13.96 16.25 -12.48
CA HIS A 49 14.39 17.49 -13.11
C HIS A 49 14.46 17.31 -14.63
N ASP A 50 15.04 16.19 -15.08
CA ASP A 50 15.26 15.91 -16.51
C ASP A 50 14.01 15.31 -17.20
N HIS A 51 13.15 14.64 -16.43
CA HIS A 51 11.90 14.04 -16.91
C HIS A 51 10.69 14.46 -16.04
N PRO A 52 10.30 15.76 -16.10
CA PRO A 52 9.25 16.30 -15.24
C PRO A 52 7.87 15.70 -15.54
N ASP A 53 7.65 15.19 -16.75
CA ASP A 53 6.42 14.53 -17.18
C ASP A 53 6.11 13.28 -16.34
N LEU A 54 7.14 12.55 -15.92
CA LEU A 54 7.00 11.28 -15.19
C LEU A 54 6.79 11.47 -13.69
N ARG A 55 6.80 12.71 -13.19
CA ARG A 55 6.65 12.98 -11.76
C ARG A 55 5.27 12.60 -11.23
N ALA A 56 4.24 12.73 -12.06
CA ALA A 56 2.87 12.32 -11.71
C ALA A 56 2.74 10.79 -11.60
N ASP A 57 3.58 10.03 -12.30
CA ASP A 57 3.53 8.58 -12.42
C ASP A 57 4.67 7.88 -11.66
N HIS A 58 5.05 8.41 -10.48
CA HIS A 58 6.16 7.89 -9.67
C HIS A 58 6.06 6.38 -9.41
N ASP A 59 4.86 5.87 -9.13
CA ASP A 59 4.64 4.45 -8.86
C ASP A 59 4.90 3.57 -10.09
N ALA A 60 4.58 4.07 -11.28
CA ALA A 60 4.89 3.39 -12.54
C ALA A 60 6.41 3.36 -12.76
N VAL A 61 7.09 4.50 -12.55
CA VAL A 61 8.56 4.57 -12.63
C VAL A 61 9.21 3.56 -11.69
N ARG A 62 8.80 3.51 -10.42
CA ARG A 62 9.33 2.53 -9.44
C ARG A 62 9.08 1.09 -9.84
N THR A 63 7.90 0.80 -10.39
CA THR A 63 7.56 -0.53 -10.89
C THR A 63 8.46 -0.94 -12.04
N ILE A 64 8.69 -0.05 -13.01
CA ILE A 64 9.56 -0.31 -14.16
C ILE A 64 11.02 -0.43 -13.75
N LEU A 65 11.49 0.42 -12.82
CA LEU A 65 12.83 0.33 -12.26
C LEU A 65 13.07 -1.04 -11.62
N THR A 66 12.13 -1.50 -10.78
CA THR A 66 12.26 -2.80 -10.10
C THR A 66 12.25 -3.97 -11.10
N LYS A 67 11.39 -3.91 -12.11
CA LYS A 67 11.28 -4.96 -13.15
C LYS A 67 12.52 -5.03 -14.05
N ASN A 68 13.16 -3.89 -14.31
CA ASN A 68 14.28 -3.79 -15.26
C ASN A 68 15.63 -3.56 -14.56
N MET A 69 15.70 -3.71 -13.24
CA MET A 69 16.91 -3.40 -12.46
C MET A 69 18.14 -4.16 -12.99
N ALA A 70 18.00 -5.43 -13.38
CA ALA A 70 19.09 -6.22 -13.92
C ALA A 70 19.66 -5.65 -15.24
N ASN A 71 18.81 -5.03 -16.06
CA ASN A 71 19.20 -4.43 -17.34
C ASN A 71 19.76 -3.01 -17.17
N LEU A 72 19.25 -2.27 -16.17
CA LEU A 72 19.67 -0.90 -15.88
C LEU A 72 20.94 -0.83 -15.03
N ALA A 73 21.19 -1.82 -14.17
CA ALA A 73 22.35 -1.87 -13.28
C ALA A 73 23.74 -1.76 -13.96
N PRO A 74 24.01 -2.38 -15.13
CA PRO A 74 25.30 -2.24 -15.79
C PRO A 74 25.50 -0.90 -16.52
N MET A 75 24.46 -0.07 -16.64
CA MET A 75 24.52 1.20 -17.36
C MET A 75 25.04 2.34 -16.47
N THR A 76 25.49 3.44 -17.07
CA THR A 76 25.76 4.67 -16.32
C THR A 76 24.45 5.24 -15.78
N VAL A 77 24.50 5.99 -14.67
CA VAL A 77 23.30 6.55 -14.02
C VAL A 77 22.47 7.39 -15.00
N GLU A 78 23.12 8.17 -15.85
CA GLU A 78 22.45 9.01 -16.86
C GLU A 78 21.78 8.17 -17.96
N ALA A 79 22.48 7.15 -18.50
CA ALA A 79 21.91 6.26 -19.50
C ALA A 79 20.75 5.42 -18.94
N ALA A 80 20.93 4.89 -17.72
CA ALA A 80 19.88 4.17 -17.00
C ALA A 80 18.66 5.05 -16.73
N GLY A 81 18.87 6.32 -16.38
CA GLY A 81 17.79 7.30 -16.19
C GLY A 81 16.98 7.52 -17.46
N ASN A 82 17.64 7.77 -18.59
CA ASN A 82 16.96 7.96 -19.88
C ASN A 82 16.21 6.69 -20.31
N GLU A 83 16.84 5.52 -20.21
CA GLU A 83 16.21 4.24 -20.55
C GLU A 83 15.00 3.93 -19.65
N LEU A 84 15.13 4.19 -18.35
CA LEU A 84 14.03 4.04 -17.39
C LEU A 84 12.85 4.95 -17.75
N ALA A 85 13.13 6.19 -18.15
CA ALA A 85 12.09 7.13 -18.56
C ALA A 85 11.33 6.63 -19.79
N ASP A 86 12.04 6.15 -20.81
CA ASP A 86 11.45 5.65 -22.04
C ASP A 86 10.64 4.37 -21.82
N LEU A 87 11.16 3.42 -21.03
CA LEU A 87 10.43 2.23 -20.62
C LEU A 87 9.15 2.59 -19.84
N THR A 88 9.21 3.61 -18.98
CA THR A 88 8.05 4.06 -18.22
C THR A 88 7.01 4.72 -19.11
N ARG A 89 7.40 5.60 -20.04
CA ARG A 89 6.48 6.21 -21.02
C ARG A 89 5.77 5.15 -21.86
N GLN A 90 6.51 4.14 -22.32
CA GLN A 90 5.94 3.01 -23.05
C GLN A 90 4.95 2.23 -22.20
N TYR A 91 5.28 1.97 -20.93
CA TYR A 91 4.38 1.30 -20.00
C TYR A 91 3.07 2.06 -19.80
N ILE A 92 3.13 3.37 -19.51
CA ILE A 92 1.95 4.22 -19.32
C ILE A 92 1.08 4.25 -20.58
N LYS A 93 1.71 4.35 -21.76
CA LYS A 93 1.00 4.32 -23.05
C LYS A 93 0.26 2.99 -23.27
N ASN A 94 0.91 1.87 -22.95
CA ASN A 94 0.29 0.55 -23.09
C ASN A 94 -0.83 0.35 -22.06
N GLU A 95 -0.63 0.80 -20.82
CA GLU A 95 -1.63 0.65 -19.76
C GLU A 95 -2.87 1.50 -20.04
N SER A 96 -2.69 2.75 -20.48
CA SER A 96 -3.81 3.61 -20.88
C SER A 96 -4.59 3.03 -22.06
N ARG A 97 -3.91 2.41 -23.03
CA ARG A 97 -4.56 1.67 -24.12
C ARG A 97 -5.35 0.47 -23.60
N HIS A 98 -4.78 -0.36 -22.74
CA HIS A 98 -5.49 -1.50 -22.16
C HIS A 98 -6.72 -1.07 -21.34
N ARG A 99 -6.64 0.04 -20.61
CA ARG A 99 -7.81 0.59 -19.90
C ARG A 99 -8.88 1.10 -20.87
N ALA A 100 -8.50 1.70 -22.00
CA ALA A 100 -9.45 2.14 -23.02
C ALA A 100 -10.16 0.94 -23.67
N GLU A 101 -9.41 -0.08 -24.08
CA GLU A 101 -9.95 -1.31 -24.66
C GLU A 101 -10.87 -2.05 -23.66
N ALA A 102 -10.49 -2.11 -22.38
CA ALA A 102 -11.34 -2.69 -21.33
C ALA A 102 -12.64 -1.90 -21.12
N ARG A 103 -12.59 -0.56 -21.23
CA ARG A 103 -13.80 0.28 -21.18
C ARG A 103 -14.69 0.06 -22.39
N GLU A 104 -14.12 -0.03 -23.59
CA GLU A 104 -14.89 -0.33 -24.81
C GLU A 104 -15.51 -1.73 -24.74
N ALA A 105 -14.78 -2.73 -24.26
CA ALA A 105 -15.30 -4.08 -24.03
C ALA A 105 -16.43 -4.08 -22.99
N ALA A 106 -16.30 -3.32 -21.90
CA ALA A 106 -17.36 -3.17 -20.91
C ALA A 106 -18.61 -2.46 -21.48
N VAL A 107 -18.42 -1.44 -22.33
CA VAL A 107 -19.53 -0.76 -23.03
C VAL A 107 -20.20 -1.67 -24.05
N PHE A 108 -19.45 -2.52 -24.75
CA PHE A 108 -20.00 -3.50 -25.68
C PHE A 108 -20.79 -4.62 -24.99
N VAL A 109 -20.39 -5.01 -23.78
CA VAL A 109 -21.08 -6.03 -22.96
C VAL A 109 -22.20 -5.43 -22.09
N GLY A 110 -22.27 -4.10 -21.94
CA GLY A 110 -23.32 -3.44 -21.17
C GLY A 110 -23.21 -1.92 -21.13
N GLY A 111 -23.68 -1.25 -22.20
CA GLY A 111 -24.08 0.15 -22.14
C GLY A 111 -25.22 0.35 -21.11
N PRO A 112 -25.48 1.60 -20.66
CA PRO A 112 -26.27 1.89 -19.47
C PRO A 112 -27.76 1.59 -19.72
N GLY A 113 -28.16 0.38 -19.38
CA GLY A 113 -29.53 -0.08 -19.34
C GLY A 113 -29.74 -0.88 -18.07
N LEU A 114 -30.47 -0.27 -17.15
CA LEU A 114 -31.44 -0.89 -16.24
C LEU A 114 -31.37 -2.41 -15.98
N GLU A 115 -31.37 -2.72 -14.68
CA GLU A 115 -32.17 -3.79 -14.08
C GLU A 115 -31.95 -5.24 -14.55
N GLY A 116 -31.18 -5.97 -13.74
CA GLY A 116 -31.57 -7.31 -13.30
C GLY A 116 -31.33 -8.48 -14.27
N THR A 117 -31.10 -9.65 -13.66
CA THR A 117 -31.12 -11.00 -14.27
C THR A 117 -29.79 -11.41 -14.91
N SER A 118 -28.85 -12.01 -14.17
CA SER A 118 -28.76 -13.40 -13.68
C SER A 118 -28.36 -14.44 -14.75
N MET A 119 -27.43 -15.31 -14.35
CA MET A 119 -26.98 -16.63 -14.87
C MET A 119 -25.47 -16.67 -15.09
N GLN A 120 -24.69 -17.64 -14.59
CA GLN A 120 -24.90 -18.78 -13.69
C GLN A 120 -23.47 -19.29 -13.36
N PRO A 121 -23.10 -19.57 -12.09
CA PRO A 121 -21.77 -20.06 -11.77
C PRO A 121 -21.71 -21.59 -11.85
N SER A 122 -20.78 -22.12 -12.65
CA SER A 122 -20.35 -23.51 -12.56
C SER A 122 -19.41 -23.67 -11.35
N GLN A 123 -19.94 -24.29 -10.31
CA GLN A 123 -19.27 -25.02 -9.22
C GLN A 123 -17.77 -24.74 -8.97
N SER A 124 -17.48 -24.01 -7.88
CA SER A 124 -16.50 -24.45 -6.87
C SER A 124 -16.46 -23.51 -5.65
N SER A 125 -16.73 -24.11 -4.48
CA SER A 125 -16.45 -23.65 -3.12
C SER A 125 -17.14 -22.39 -2.55
N ASP A 126 -17.62 -22.53 -1.32
CA ASP A 126 -18.19 -21.53 -0.41
C ASP A 126 -17.28 -20.31 -0.18
N LEU A 127 -17.23 -19.41 -1.16
CA LEU A 127 -16.61 -18.11 -1.00
C LEU A 127 -17.71 -17.05 -1.05
N VAL A 128 -18.33 -16.82 0.10
CA VAL A 128 -19.10 -15.59 0.37
C VAL A 128 -18.21 -14.43 -0.07
N SER A 129 -18.66 -13.68 -1.08
CA SER A 129 -17.87 -12.60 -1.67
C SER A 129 -17.47 -11.61 -0.58
N LEU A 130 -16.27 -11.05 -0.69
CA LEU A 130 -15.83 -9.97 0.19
C LEU A 130 -16.85 -8.82 0.23
N GLY A 131 -17.53 -8.57 -0.89
CA GLY A 131 -18.64 -7.62 -0.97
C GLY A 131 -19.84 -8.00 -0.09
N ASP A 132 -20.24 -9.27 -0.07
CA ASP A 132 -21.34 -9.76 0.75
C ASP A 132 -21.00 -9.66 2.25
N ARG A 133 -19.74 -9.96 2.61
CA ARG A 133 -19.25 -9.78 3.99
C ARG A 133 -19.26 -8.31 4.42
N ILE A 134 -18.90 -7.38 3.53
CA ILE A 134 -18.93 -5.93 3.80
C ILE A 134 -20.36 -5.45 3.97
N ASN A 135 -21.28 -5.87 3.10
CA ASN A 135 -22.70 -5.49 3.16
C ASN A 135 -23.38 -6.05 4.41
N ALA A 136 -23.18 -7.33 4.73
CA ALA A 136 -23.69 -7.95 5.96
C ALA A 136 -23.19 -7.21 7.22
N ARG A 137 -21.92 -6.79 7.23
CA ARG A 137 -21.35 -6.02 8.35
C ARG A 137 -21.94 -4.61 8.45
N LYS A 138 -22.26 -3.97 7.33
CA LYS A 138 -22.91 -2.66 7.28
C LYS A 138 -24.35 -2.74 7.78
N GLU A 139 -25.09 -3.77 7.40
CA GLU A 139 -26.45 -4.02 7.90
C GLU A 139 -26.48 -4.31 9.40
N ALA A 140 -25.57 -5.14 9.90
CA ALA A 140 -25.43 -5.41 11.33
C ALA A 140 -25.18 -4.13 12.15
N ARG A 141 -24.37 -3.19 11.63
CA ARG A 141 -24.15 -1.88 12.27
C ARG A 141 -25.41 -1.03 12.28
N ARG A 142 -26.17 -1.01 11.17
CA ARG A 142 -27.41 -0.23 11.07
C ARG A 142 -28.46 -0.74 12.06
N VAL A 143 -28.63 -2.05 12.17
CA VAL A 143 -29.57 -2.67 13.11
C VAL A 143 -29.11 -2.48 14.57
N GLY A 144 -27.81 -2.56 14.84
CA GLY A 144 -27.25 -2.32 16.16
C GLY A 144 -27.45 -0.88 16.65
N GLN A 145 -27.28 0.11 15.77
CA GLN A 145 -27.52 1.52 16.09
C GLN A 145 -29.01 1.81 16.36
N ALA A 146 -29.92 1.25 15.58
CA ALA A 146 -31.36 1.40 15.80
C ALA A 146 -31.81 0.82 17.16
N LYS A 147 -31.28 -0.35 17.55
CA LYS A 147 -31.57 -0.95 18.87
C LYS A 147 -30.99 -0.13 20.03
N ALA A 148 -29.86 0.52 19.85
CA ALA A 148 -29.25 1.37 20.88
C ALA A 148 -30.05 2.66 21.11
N THR A 149 -30.57 3.27 20.04
CA THR A 149 -31.43 4.47 20.15
C THR A 149 -32.77 4.16 20.78
N ASP A 150 -33.37 3.01 20.46
CA ASP A 150 -34.66 2.60 21.03
C ASP A 150 -34.56 2.28 22.53
N ARG A 151 -33.44 1.68 22.97
CA ARG A 151 -33.19 1.39 24.39
C ARG A 151 -33.05 2.67 25.21
N TYR A 152 -32.33 3.67 24.68
CA TYR A 152 -32.18 4.97 25.34
C TYR A 152 -33.50 5.75 25.40
N ALA A 153 -34.34 5.65 24.37
CA ALA A 153 -35.68 6.25 24.35
C ALA A 153 -36.64 5.59 25.35
N GLN A 154 -36.53 4.28 25.58
CA GLN A 154 -37.34 3.57 26.59
C GLN A 154 -36.86 3.85 28.02
N GLU A 155 -35.55 3.87 28.26
CA GLU A 155 -34.98 4.16 29.58
C GLU A 155 -35.25 5.60 30.02
N SER A 156 -35.20 6.58 29.10
CA SER A 156 -35.52 7.98 29.41
C SER A 156 -37.00 8.20 29.74
N LYS A 157 -37.94 7.49 29.07
CA LYS A 157 -39.37 7.51 29.45
C LYS A 157 -39.62 6.90 30.83
N ALA A 158 -39.00 5.75 31.12
CA ALA A 158 -39.15 5.08 32.41
C ALA A 158 -38.58 5.91 33.59
N ALA A 159 -37.51 6.68 33.35
CA ALA A 159 -36.98 7.61 34.35
C ALA A 159 -37.91 8.80 34.60
N SER A 160 -38.55 9.35 33.55
CA SER A 160 -39.49 10.47 33.66
C SER A 160 -40.76 10.15 34.45
N ASP A 161 -41.30 8.92 34.34
CA ASP A 161 -42.53 8.53 35.05
C ASP A 161 -42.30 8.27 36.55
N LYS A 162 -41.10 7.84 36.94
CA LYS A 162 -40.73 7.66 38.35
C LYS A 162 -40.57 8.97 39.12
N SER A 163 -40.26 10.08 38.44
CA SER A 163 -40.16 11.40 39.06
C SER A 163 -41.51 12.11 39.26
N ARG A 164 -42.60 11.54 38.75
CA ARG A 164 -43.97 12.11 38.86
C ARG A 164 -44.82 11.46 39.96
N THR A 165 -44.33 10.39 40.57
CA THR A 165 -45.06 9.57 41.55
C THR A 165 -44.42 9.56 42.94
N ALA A 166 -43.40 10.40 43.17
CA ALA A 166 -42.85 10.74 44.47
C ALA A 166 -43.22 12.18 44.83
#